data_AF-A0A0F9SFS8-F1
#
_entry.id   AF-A0A0F9SFS8-F1
#
_cell.length_a   1.000
_cell.length_b   1.000
_cell.length_c   1.000
_cell.angle_alpha   90.00
_cell.angle_beta   90.00
_cell.angle_gamma   90.00
#
_symmetry.space_group_name_H-M   'P 1'
#
loop_
_entity.id
_entity.type
_entity.pdbx_description
1 polymer ?
#
loop_
_entity_poly.entity_id
_entity_poly.type
_entity_poly.pdbx_seq_one_letter_code
_entity_poly.pdbx_strand_id
1 'polypeptide(L)'
;MNKDFDLFQKEYKKWQRRFGLTGYTVYFKYEPIGTRFAQIGVDFDQQVATVSLNSELPKDNEPFKDIKLAAKHEAIHLLLGQLEFIGKCRYVQPEEFTVATENLTNKLEELIKD
;
A
#
# COMPACT_ATOMS: atom_id res chain seq x y z
N MET A 1 8.06 -22.21 0.96
CA MET A 1 7.28 -20.98 0.71
C MET A 1 6.35 -20.77 1.89
N ASN A 2 6.28 -19.56 2.45
CA ASN A 2 5.47 -19.28 3.64
C ASN A 2 4.02 -18.99 3.22
N LYS A 3 3.06 -19.79 3.69
CA LYS A 3 1.62 -19.67 3.34
C LYS A 3 1.05 -18.28 3.63
N ASP A 4 1.53 -17.62 4.67
CA ASP A 4 1.09 -16.28 5.03
C ASP A 4 1.59 -15.24 4.03
N PHE A 5 2.80 -15.40 3.52
CA PHE A 5 3.34 -14.52 2.49
C PHE A 5 2.61 -14.70 1.16
N ASP A 6 2.31 -15.94 0.77
CA ASP A 6 1.53 -16.21 -0.44
C ASP A 6 0.11 -15.63 -0.34
N LEU A 7 -0.53 -15.74 0.84
CA LEU A 7 -1.83 -15.14 1.11
C LEU A 7 -1.76 -13.61 1.07
N PHE A 8 -0.72 -13.02 1.66
CA PHE A 8 -0.48 -11.58 1.64
C PHE A 8 -0.37 -11.05 0.21
N GLN A 9 0.47 -11.66 -0.62
CA GLN A 9 0.63 -11.29 -2.03
C GLN A 9 -0.69 -11.37 -2.80
N LYS A 10 -1.42 -12.47 -2.61
CA LYS A 10 -2.72 -12.69 -3.27
C LYS A 10 -3.73 -11.63 -2.89
N GLU A 11 -3.86 -11.31 -1.60
CA GLU A 11 -4.80 -10.28 -1.15
C GLU A 11 -4.36 -8.89 -1.57
N TYR A 12 -3.06 -8.57 -1.49
CA TYR A 12 -2.56 -7.28 -1.96
C TYR A 12 -2.89 -7.08 -3.45
N LYS A 13 -2.65 -8.07 -4.30
CA LYS A 13 -2.96 -7.99 -5.74
C LYS A 13 -4.45 -7.84 -6.02
N LYS A 14 -5.32 -8.43 -5.18
CA LYS A 14 -6.77 -8.21 -5.29
C LYS A 14 -7.14 -6.75 -5.00
N TRP A 15 -6.58 -6.16 -3.95
CA TRP A 15 -6.83 -4.75 -3.61
C TRP A 15 -6.17 -3.79 -4.61
N GLN A 16 -4.95 -4.07 -5.08
CA GLN A 16 -4.28 -3.32 -6.15
C GLN A 16 -5.20 -3.17 -7.36
N ARG A 17 -5.80 -4.28 -7.83
CA ARG A 17 -6.75 -4.26 -8.94
C ARG A 17 -8.02 -3.48 -8.60
N ARG A 18 -8.58 -3.71 -7.41
CA ARG A 18 -9.80 -3.04 -6.97
C ARG A 18 -9.62 -1.52 -6.89
N PHE A 19 -8.46 -1.03 -6.47
CA PHE A 19 -8.14 0.40 -6.37
C PHE A 19 -7.65 1.02 -7.70
N GLY A 20 -7.67 0.27 -8.81
CA GLY A 20 -7.19 0.76 -10.11
C GLY A 20 -5.70 1.13 -10.09
N LEU A 21 -4.88 0.45 -9.28
CA LEU A 21 -3.43 0.70 -9.13
C LEU A 21 -2.60 -0.19 -10.06
N THR A 22 -3.14 -0.61 -11.20
CA THR A 22 -2.49 -1.54 -12.13
C THR A 22 -1.34 -0.91 -12.92
N GLY A 23 -1.22 0.42 -12.93
CA GLY A 23 -0.05 1.11 -13.49
C GLY A 23 1.22 0.92 -12.67
N TYR A 24 1.10 0.59 -11.37
CA TYR A 24 2.27 0.34 -10.53
C TYR A 24 2.82 -1.07 -10.73
N THR A 25 4.13 -1.15 -10.97
CA THR A 25 4.86 -2.41 -10.87
C THR A 25 5.12 -2.72 -9.40
N VAL A 26 4.55 -3.81 -8.90
CA VAL A 26 4.63 -4.16 -7.46
C VAL A 26 5.47 -5.41 -7.25
N TYR A 27 6.55 -5.26 -6.49
CA TYR A 27 7.41 -6.33 -5.98
C TYR A 27 7.05 -6.66 -4.54
N PHE A 28 7.30 -7.90 -4.13
CA PHE A 28 7.07 -8.37 -2.78
C PHE A 28 8.35 -8.89 -2.14
N LYS A 29 8.54 -8.58 -0.87
CA LYS A 29 9.63 -9.10 -0.05
C LYS A 29 9.10 -9.73 1.23
N TYR A 30 9.79 -10.76 1.69
CA TYR A 30 9.55 -11.39 2.98
C TYR A 30 10.85 -11.31 3.77
N GLU A 31 10.96 -10.30 4.61
CA GLU A 31 12.22 -9.89 5.25
C GLU A 31 11.94 -9.27 6.62
N PRO A 32 12.94 -9.23 7.54
CA PRO A 32 12.77 -8.59 8.82
C PRO A 32 12.66 -7.07 8.64
N ILE A 33 11.57 -6.47 9.12
CA ILE A 33 11.30 -5.02 9.01
C ILE A 33 11.06 -4.38 10.38
N GLY A 34 11.77 -4.87 11.40
CA GLY A 34 11.70 -4.38 12.78
C GLY A 34 10.37 -4.74 13.44
N THR A 35 9.72 -3.75 14.07
CA THR A 35 8.45 -3.94 14.79
C THR A 35 7.22 -3.87 13.89
N ARG A 36 7.39 -3.50 12.62
CA ARG A 36 6.28 -3.34 11.66
C ARG A 36 5.77 -4.70 11.22
N PHE A 37 4.48 -4.77 10.94
CA PHE A 37 3.88 -5.99 10.44
C PHE A 37 4.09 -6.17 8.93
N ALA A 38 3.81 -5.10 8.20
CA ALA A 38 4.10 -4.94 6.79
C ALA A 38 4.55 -3.48 6.57
N GLN A 39 5.11 -3.22 5.40
CA GLN A 39 5.37 -1.87 4.95
C GLN A 39 5.41 -1.80 3.44
N ILE A 40 5.24 -0.59 2.91
CA ILE A 40 5.43 -0.28 1.50
C ILE A 40 6.45 0.84 1.32
N GLY A 41 7.32 0.67 0.33
CA GLY A 41 8.14 1.74 -0.25
C GLY A 41 7.71 1.98 -1.68
N VAL A 42 7.64 3.24 -2.11
CA VAL A 42 7.18 3.62 -3.45
C VAL A 42 8.18 4.57 -4.08
N ASP A 43 8.60 4.25 -5.30
CA ASP A 43 9.23 5.16 -6.25
C ASP A 43 8.13 5.68 -7.18
N PHE A 44 7.70 6.92 -6.96
CA PHE A 44 6.59 7.53 -7.70
C PHE A 44 6.99 7.91 -9.13
N ASP A 45 8.26 8.21 -9.36
CA ASP A 45 8.78 8.58 -10.68
C ASP A 45 8.76 7.36 -11.61
N GLN A 46 9.15 6.19 -11.10
CA GLN A 46 9.16 4.94 -11.85
C GLN A 46 7.85 4.14 -11.75
N GLN A 47 6.91 4.58 -10.91
CA GLN A 47 5.70 3.84 -10.55
C GLN A 47 6.00 2.41 -10.07
N VAL A 48 7.03 2.27 -9.24
CA VAL A 48 7.45 0.99 -8.66
C VAL A 48 7.15 0.98 -7.17
N ALA A 49 6.46 -0.05 -6.70
CA ALA A 49 6.20 -0.26 -5.29
C ALA A 49 6.86 -1.56 -4.81
N THR A 50 7.50 -1.53 -3.65
CA THR A 50 7.99 -2.73 -2.95
C THR A 50 7.21 -2.88 -1.66
N VAL A 51 6.50 -4.00 -1.53
CA VAL A 51 5.70 -4.32 -0.34
C VAL A 51 6.38 -5.44 0.43
N SER A 52 6.76 -5.17 1.68
CA SER A 52 7.44 -6.13 2.53
C SER A 52 6.49 -6.64 3.62
N LEU A 53 6.41 -7.97 3.78
CA LEU A 53 5.80 -8.61 4.94
C LEU A 53 6.90 -9.02 5.91
N ASN A 54 6.71 -8.76 7.21
CA ASN A 54 7.73 -9.08 8.21
C ASN A 54 7.93 -10.60 8.37
N SER A 55 9.17 -11.05 8.22
CA SER A 55 9.55 -12.45 8.46
C SER A 55 9.77 -12.78 9.93
N GLU A 56 9.95 -11.77 10.78
CA GLU A 56 10.27 -11.89 12.20
C GLU A 56 9.31 -11.04 13.03
N LEU A 57 8.03 -11.43 13.04
CA LEU A 57 7.05 -10.76 13.89
C LEU A 57 7.36 -11.02 15.37
N PRO A 58 7.35 -9.98 16.23
CA PRO A 58 7.38 -10.18 17.66
C PRO A 58 6.24 -11.07 18.11
N LYS A 59 6.51 -12.05 18.98
CA LYS A 59 5.51 -13.04 19.47
C LYS A 59 4.26 -12.39 20.05
N ASP A 60 4.39 -11.21 20.64
CA ASP A 60 3.28 -10.46 21.24
C ASP A 60 2.27 -9.94 20.18
N ASN A 61 2.66 -9.89 18.91
CA ASN A 61 1.84 -9.43 17.79
C ASN A 61 1.21 -10.59 16.98
N GLU A 62 1.59 -11.85 17.23
CA GLU A 62 1.04 -13.02 16.53
C GLU A 62 -0.48 -13.22 16.72
N PRO A 63 -1.11 -12.96 17.88
CA PRO A 63 -2.55 -13.14 18.05
C PRO A 63 -3.42 -12.20 17.22
N PHE A 64 -2.85 -11.07 16.77
CA PHE A 64 -3.54 -10.03 15.98
C PHE A 64 -3.14 -10.06 14.50
N LYS A 65 -2.53 -11.16 14.05
CA LYS A 65 -2.01 -11.36 12.69
C LYS A 65 -3.13 -11.52 11.66
N ASP A 66 -3.78 -10.43 11.27
CA ASP A 66 -4.65 -10.42 10.10
C ASP A 66 -3.84 -10.05 8.84
N ILE A 67 -3.33 -11.10 8.17
CA ILE A 67 -2.59 -10.98 6.92
C ILE A 67 -3.40 -10.26 5.82
N LYS A 68 -4.71 -10.50 5.76
CA LYS A 68 -5.56 -9.90 4.71
C LYS A 68 -5.76 -8.41 4.97
N LEU A 69 -5.97 -8.06 6.23
CA LEU A 69 -6.09 -6.66 6.65
C LEU A 69 -4.79 -5.90 6.41
N ALA A 70 -3.64 -6.50 6.74
CA ALA A 70 -2.34 -5.88 6.47
C ALA A 70 -2.11 -5.70 4.96
N ALA A 71 -2.42 -6.70 4.13
CA ALA A 71 -2.31 -6.57 2.68
C ALA A 71 -3.21 -5.44 2.13
N LYS A 72 -4.43 -5.31 2.66
CA LYS A 72 -5.33 -4.19 2.35
C LYS A 72 -4.73 -2.85 2.80
N HIS A 73 -4.17 -2.79 4.00
CA HIS A 73 -3.58 -1.58 4.59
C HIS A 73 -2.44 -1.04 3.70
N GLU A 74 -1.51 -1.90 3.29
CA GLU A 74 -0.43 -1.48 2.39
C GLU A 74 -0.93 -1.06 1.00
N ALA A 75 -2.00 -1.68 0.49
CA ALA A 75 -2.62 -1.26 -0.77
C ALA A 75 -3.29 0.13 -0.65
N ILE A 76 -3.84 0.46 0.52
CA ILE A 76 -4.37 1.81 0.82
C ILE A 76 -3.22 2.81 0.90
N HIS A 77 -2.09 2.48 1.50
CA HIS A 77 -0.91 3.34 1.45
C HIS A 77 -0.48 3.64 0.02
N LEU A 78 -0.50 2.66 -0.89
CA LEU A 78 -0.22 2.94 -2.31
C LEU A 78 -1.28 3.86 -2.94
N LEU A 79 -2.56 3.69 -2.59
CA LEU A 79 -3.65 4.56 -3.07
C LEU A 79 -3.47 6.01 -2.61
N LEU A 80 -3.07 6.22 -1.36
CA LEU A 80 -2.82 7.54 -0.76
C LEU A 80 -1.45 8.12 -1.13
N GLY A 81 -0.55 7.29 -1.66
CA GLY A 81 0.87 7.58 -1.75
C GLY A 81 1.18 8.85 -2.53
N GLN A 82 0.41 9.16 -3.59
CA GLN A 82 0.63 10.38 -4.38
C GLN A 82 0.36 11.65 -3.55
N LEU A 83 -0.68 11.64 -2.71
CA LEU A 83 -0.98 12.76 -1.81
C LEU A 83 0.09 12.90 -0.73
N GLU A 84 0.56 11.77 -0.17
CA GLU A 84 1.65 11.76 0.81
C GLU A 84 2.97 12.26 0.21
N PHE A 85 3.28 11.88 -1.03
CA PHE A 85 4.47 12.35 -1.76
C PHE A 85 4.44 13.86 -1.95
N ILE A 86 3.32 14.38 -2.47
CA ILE A 86 3.11 15.81 -2.67
C ILE A 86 3.29 16.57 -1.35
N GLY A 87 2.74 16.06 -0.24
CA GLY A 87 2.90 16.66 1.09
C GLY A 87 4.34 16.68 1.63
N LYS A 88 5.24 15.85 1.07
CA LYS A 88 6.67 15.80 1.44
C LYS A 88 7.55 16.66 0.53
N CYS A 89 7.04 17.13 -0.60
CA CYS A 89 7.79 18.00 -1.51
C CYS A 89 8.02 19.38 -0.87
N ARG A 90 9.24 19.92 -1.02
CA ARG A 90 9.61 21.25 -0.48
C ARG A 90 8.82 22.39 -1.14
N TYR A 91 8.43 22.20 -2.40
CA TYR A 91 7.58 23.10 -3.16
C TYR A 91 6.46 22.29 -3.79
N VAL A 92 5.23 22.79 -3.65
CA VAL A 92 4.04 22.24 -4.29
C VAL A 92 3.17 23.40 -4.75
N GLN A 93 2.60 23.29 -5.95
CA GLN A 93 1.55 24.19 -6.39
C GLN A 93 0.20 23.74 -5.80
N PRO A 94 -0.66 24.65 -5.29
CA PRO A 94 -1.97 24.29 -4.75
C PRO A 94 -2.83 23.42 -5.68
N GLU A 95 -2.65 23.58 -6.99
CA GLU A 95 -3.32 22.81 -8.03
C GLU A 95 -2.93 21.33 -8.00
N GLU A 96 -1.66 21.00 -7.71
CA GLU A 96 -1.19 19.61 -7.63
C GLU A 96 -1.87 18.86 -6.48
N PHE A 97 -2.03 19.53 -5.34
CA PHE A 97 -2.73 18.97 -4.19
C PHE A 97 -4.22 18.76 -4.48
N THR A 98 -4.84 19.74 -5.15
CA THR A 98 -6.24 19.65 -5.58
C THR A 98 -6.45 18.46 -6.52
N VAL A 99 -5.62 18.33 -7.56
CA VAL A 99 -5.71 17.24 -8.53
C VAL A 99 -5.50 15.88 -7.87
N ALA A 100 -4.50 15.74 -6.99
CA ALA A 100 -4.27 14.48 -6.28
C ALA A 100 -5.44 14.11 -5.36
N THR A 101 -6.05 15.10 -4.71
CA THR A 101 -7.22 14.91 -3.86
C THR A 101 -8.43 14.47 -4.67
N GLU A 102 -8.74 15.17 -5.78
CA GLU A 102 -9.87 14.80 -6.67
C GLU A 102 -9.70 13.40 -7.26
N ASN A 103 -8.48 13.06 -7.71
CA ASN A 103 -8.19 11.72 -8.22
C ASN A 103 -8.41 10.63 -7.16
N LEU A 104 -8.06 10.90 -5.90
CA LEU A 104 -8.31 9.98 -4.79
C LEU A 104 -9.80 9.87 -4.48
N THR A 105 -10.51 11.01 -4.40
CA THR A 105 -11.97 11.05 -4.14
C THR A 105 -12.73 10.26 -5.19
N ASN A 106 -12.49 10.50 -6.47
CA ASN A 106 -13.12 9.78 -7.57
C ASN A 106 -12.93 8.26 -7.46
N LYS A 107 -11.72 7.80 -7.08
CA LYS A 107 -11.46 6.38 -6.84
C LYS A 107 -12.23 5.83 -5.64
N LEU A 108 -12.35 6.61 -4.57
CA LEU A 108 -13.09 6.20 -3.38
C LEU A 108 -14.60 6.11 -3.63
N GLU A 109 -15.17 7.02 -4.44
CA GLU A 109 -16.57 6.96 -4.86
C GLU A 109 -16.91 5.66 -5.59
N GLU A 110 -16.02 5.16 -6.46
CA GLU A 110 -16.24 3.86 -7.13
C GLU A 110 -16.19 2.66 -6.16
N LEU A 111 -15.50 2.81 -5.03
CA LEU A 111 -15.22 1.74 -4.08
C LEU A 111 -16.25 1.63 -2.96
N ILE A 112 -16.77 2.77 -2.52
CA ILE A 112 -17.74 2.92 -1.44
C ILE A 112 -19.11 3.10 -2.09
N LYS A 113 -19.86 2.01 -2.20
CA LYS A 113 -21.25 2.04 -2.69
C LYS A 113 -22.21 2.17 -1.53
N ASP A 114 -23.31 2.89 -1.75
CA ASP A 114 -24.47 2.95 -0.85
C ASP A 114 -25.17 1.59 -0.70
#